data_AF-A0A7J4NSB1-F1
#
_entry.id   AF-A0A7J4NSB1-F1
#
_cell.length_a   1.000
_cell.length_b   1.000
_cell.length_c   1.000
_cell.angle_alpha   90.00
_cell.angle_beta   90.00
_cell.angle_gamma   90.00
#
_symmetry.space_group_name_H-M   'P 1'
#
loop_
_entity.id
_entity.type
_entity.pdbx_description
1 polymer ?
#
loop_
_entity_poly.entity_id
_entity_poly.type
_entity_poly.pdbx_seq_one_letter_code
_entity_poly.pdbx_strand_id
1 'polypeptide(L)'
;MRAHRHRASLLDPLDLPKLPVAWVGRIAYLDRDGVINIGKETYVNDVSEVEMLRGAGQAIGQLRRSGFRIVICTNQSPIGRGWWDHETLAKIHDYIQDKLLEEDEDAYLDLILYSPYAPWLGAHARKGNPGMLEAGRQLIEAAESGLLLDDESFMDADAYASSDFDETSSVMVGDRSVDMEAADAFGVRGIQVDGAFGVASAIDSILMG
;
A
#
# COMPACT_ATOMS: atom_id res chain seq x y z
N MET A 1 12.98 2.01 12.32
CA MET A 1 11.55 2.01 12.72
C MET A 1 10.76 1.48 11.53
N ARG A 2 10.23 0.26 11.65
CA ARG A 2 9.63 -0.50 10.53
C ARG A 2 8.15 -0.14 10.31
N ALA A 3 7.61 -0.52 9.16
CA ALA A 3 6.18 -0.37 8.89
C ALA A 3 5.34 -1.22 9.84
N HIS A 4 4.11 -0.79 10.08
CA HIS A 4 3.10 -1.60 10.74
C HIS A 4 2.20 -2.26 9.68
N ARG A 5 1.68 -3.45 10.00
CA ARG A 5 0.78 -4.22 9.15
C ARG A 5 -0.63 -4.25 9.72
N HIS A 6 -1.63 -4.20 8.86
CA HIS A 6 -3.02 -4.33 9.26
C HIS A 6 -3.27 -5.70 9.93
N ARG A 7 -3.88 -5.69 11.12
CA ARG A 7 -4.29 -6.86 11.93
C ARG A 7 -3.23 -7.93 12.23
N ALA A 8 -1.94 -7.64 12.04
CA ALA A 8 -0.86 -8.60 12.31
C ALA A 8 0.47 -7.89 12.56
N SER A 9 1.43 -8.61 13.13
CA SER A 9 2.83 -8.16 13.17
C SER A 9 3.40 -8.13 11.76
N LEU A 10 4.43 -7.32 11.52
CA LEU A 10 4.97 -7.11 10.19
C LEU A 10 5.38 -8.43 9.50
N LEU A 11 6.09 -9.29 10.24
CA LEU A 11 6.69 -10.53 9.75
C LEU A 11 5.87 -11.79 10.04
N ASP A 12 4.64 -11.65 10.58
CA ASP A 12 3.74 -12.80 10.69
C ASP A 12 3.50 -13.40 9.28
N PRO A 13 3.18 -14.70 9.14
CA PRO A 13 2.85 -15.26 7.83
C PRO A 13 1.78 -14.43 7.10
N LEU A 14 1.92 -14.30 5.78
CA LEU A 14 1.00 -13.54 4.93
C LEU A 14 0.25 -14.51 4.01
N ASP A 15 -1.04 -14.70 4.29
CA ASP A 15 -1.94 -15.46 3.43
C ASP A 15 -2.42 -14.56 2.29
N LEU A 16 -1.98 -14.83 1.07
CA LEU A 16 -2.38 -14.04 -0.10
C LEU A 16 -3.74 -14.49 -0.63
N PRO A 17 -4.69 -13.57 -0.84
CA PRO A 17 -5.92 -13.86 -1.59
C PRO A 17 -5.59 -14.44 -2.96
N LYS A 18 -6.39 -15.36 -3.47
CA LYS A 18 -6.14 -15.93 -4.80
C LYS A 18 -6.14 -14.84 -5.87
N LEU A 19 -5.08 -14.77 -6.67
CA LEU A 19 -5.02 -13.87 -7.81
C LEU A 19 -5.77 -14.49 -9.01
N PRO A 20 -6.54 -13.72 -9.81
CA PRO A 20 -7.28 -14.26 -10.96
C PRO A 20 -6.38 -14.87 -12.05
N VAL A 21 -5.14 -14.40 -12.13
CA VAL A 21 -4.08 -14.87 -13.02
C VAL A 21 -2.82 -15.18 -12.22
N ALA A 22 -1.84 -15.86 -12.82
CA ALA A 22 -0.55 -16.08 -12.18
C ALA A 22 0.15 -14.74 -11.90
N TRP A 23 0.79 -14.62 -10.74
CA TRP A 23 1.58 -13.44 -10.41
C TRP A 23 2.82 -13.38 -11.28
N VAL A 24 3.10 -12.20 -11.83
CA VAL A 24 4.22 -11.96 -12.76
C VAL A 24 5.28 -11.04 -12.13
N GLY A 25 5.34 -10.98 -10.80
CA GLY A 25 6.29 -10.15 -10.06
C GLY A 25 5.89 -8.68 -9.93
N ARG A 26 4.69 -8.29 -10.35
CA ARG A 26 4.23 -6.89 -10.36
C ARG A 26 3.46 -6.52 -9.11
N ILE A 27 3.77 -5.35 -8.54
CA ILE A 27 3.07 -4.79 -7.39
C ILE A 27 2.59 -3.38 -7.72
N ALA A 28 1.31 -3.12 -7.45
CA ALA A 28 0.76 -1.78 -7.41
C ALA A 28 0.73 -1.34 -5.95
N TYR A 29 1.67 -0.46 -5.60
CA TYR A 29 1.68 0.24 -4.32
C TYR A 29 0.72 1.42 -4.43
N LEU A 30 -0.29 1.48 -3.57
CA LEU A 30 -1.31 2.52 -3.61
C LEU A 30 -1.30 3.29 -2.30
N ASP A 31 -1.37 4.62 -2.35
CA ASP A 31 -1.89 5.36 -1.19
C ASP A 31 -3.36 5.00 -0.96
N ARG A 32 -3.85 5.38 0.23
CA ARG A 32 -5.22 5.20 0.66
C ARG A 32 -6.02 6.50 0.48
N ASP A 33 -5.62 7.54 1.22
CA ASP A 33 -6.29 8.84 1.24
C ASP A 33 -5.92 9.63 -0.02
N GLY A 34 -6.90 10.02 -0.83
CA GLY A 34 -6.71 10.67 -2.13
C GLY A 34 -6.54 9.68 -3.31
N VAL A 35 -6.44 8.38 -3.05
CA VAL A 35 -6.24 7.36 -4.10
C VAL A 35 -7.35 6.31 -4.12
N ILE A 36 -7.76 5.82 -2.94
CA ILE A 36 -8.85 4.84 -2.77
C ILE A 36 -10.09 5.51 -2.15
N ASN A 37 -9.89 6.30 -1.10
CA ASN A 37 -10.94 7.12 -0.47
C ASN A 37 -10.59 8.59 -0.59
N ILE A 38 -11.58 9.46 -0.44
CA ILE A 38 -11.36 10.91 -0.41
C ILE A 38 -10.46 11.24 0.79
N GLY A 39 -9.36 11.95 0.52
CA GLY A 39 -8.46 12.43 1.56
C GLY A 39 -9.02 13.65 2.30
N LYS A 40 -8.73 13.76 3.60
CA LYS A 40 -9.12 14.89 4.45
C LYS A 40 -7.89 15.57 5.04
N GLU A 41 -7.94 16.89 5.25
CA GLU A 41 -6.86 17.63 5.91
C GLU A 41 -6.62 17.12 7.34
N THR A 42 -7.70 16.75 8.03
CA THR A 42 -7.70 16.24 9.40
C THR A 42 -7.54 14.72 9.48
N TYR A 43 -7.16 14.05 8.38
CA TYR A 43 -7.21 12.58 8.25
C TYR A 43 -8.65 12.04 8.32
N VAL A 44 -8.84 10.81 7.85
CA VAL A 44 -10.07 10.04 8.09
C VAL A 44 -9.89 9.31 9.42
N ASN A 45 -10.64 9.74 10.44
CA ASN A 45 -10.43 9.30 11.83
C ASN A 45 -11.48 8.29 12.31
N ASP A 46 -12.57 8.12 11.56
CA ASP A 46 -13.64 7.18 11.85
C ASP A 46 -14.20 6.56 10.57
N VAL A 47 -14.82 5.38 10.70
CA VAL A 47 -15.48 4.69 9.59
C VAL A 47 -16.55 5.55 8.92
N SER A 48 -17.31 6.34 9.71
CA SER A 48 -18.35 7.23 9.18
C SER A 48 -17.81 8.39 8.35
N GLU A 49 -16.51 8.68 8.44
CA GLU A 49 -15.84 9.69 7.63
C GLU A 49 -15.31 9.13 6.30
N VAL A 50 -15.36 7.81 6.08
CA VAL A 50 -14.87 7.18 4.85
C VAL A 50 -15.82 7.46 3.70
N GLU A 51 -15.29 8.14 2.68
CA GLU A 51 -15.98 8.37 1.41
C GLU A 51 -15.13 7.76 0.30
N MET A 52 -15.65 6.72 -0.36
CA MET A 52 -14.91 6.00 -1.40
C MET A 52 -14.79 6.83 -2.67
N LEU A 53 -13.63 6.79 -3.32
CA LEU A 53 -13.47 7.35 -4.67
C LEU A 53 -14.13 6.41 -5.67
N ARG A 54 -14.89 7.01 -6.60
CA ARG A 54 -15.69 6.27 -7.56
C ARG A 54 -14.83 5.35 -8.43
N GLY A 55 -15.16 4.06 -8.45
CA GLY A 55 -14.49 3.08 -9.30
C GLY A 55 -13.16 2.58 -8.76
N ALA A 56 -12.82 2.89 -7.51
CA ALA A 56 -11.61 2.38 -6.87
C ALA A 56 -11.60 0.84 -6.81
N GLY A 57 -12.74 0.19 -6.51
CA GLY A 57 -12.83 -1.27 -6.50
C GLY A 57 -12.65 -1.85 -7.90
N GLN A 58 -13.33 -1.28 -8.89
CA GLN A 58 -13.20 -1.69 -10.30
C GLN A 58 -11.77 -1.55 -10.83
N ALA A 59 -11.08 -0.48 -10.43
CA ALA A 59 -9.68 -0.24 -10.77
C ALA A 59 -8.76 -1.32 -10.17
N ILE A 60 -8.92 -1.61 -8.87
CA ILE A 60 -8.14 -2.64 -8.16
C ILE A 60 -8.41 -4.03 -8.75
N GLY A 61 -9.67 -4.37 -9.04
CA GLY A 61 -10.03 -5.63 -9.70
C GLY A 61 -9.36 -5.78 -11.07
N GLN A 62 -9.33 -4.70 -11.87
CA GLN A 62 -8.63 -4.70 -13.16
C GLN A 62 -7.12 -4.94 -13.01
N LEU A 63 -6.47 -4.26 -12.06
CA LEU A 63 -5.04 -4.46 -11.79
C LEU A 63 -4.74 -5.92 -11.41
N ARG A 64 -5.56 -6.51 -10.55
CA ARG A 64 -5.41 -7.92 -10.13
C ARG A 64 -5.62 -8.90 -11.28
N ARG A 65 -6.62 -8.68 -12.12
CA ARG A 65 -6.84 -9.46 -13.35
C ARG A 65 -5.69 -9.30 -14.36
N SER A 66 -4.91 -8.23 -14.27
CA SER A 66 -3.69 -8.01 -15.05
C SER A 66 -2.40 -8.52 -14.38
N GLY A 67 -2.51 -9.20 -13.23
CA GLY A 67 -1.37 -9.86 -12.57
C GLY A 67 -0.62 -9.00 -11.56
N PHE A 68 -1.20 -7.87 -11.12
CA PHE A 68 -0.64 -7.08 -10.04
C PHE A 68 -1.11 -7.60 -8.67
N ARG A 69 -0.18 -7.65 -7.71
CA ARG A 69 -0.51 -7.65 -6.28
C ARG A 69 -0.72 -6.21 -5.82
N ILE A 70 -1.62 -6.01 -4.87
CA ILE A 70 -2.08 -4.71 -4.40
C ILE A 70 -1.59 -4.50 -2.98
N VAL A 71 -0.71 -3.52 -2.79
CA VAL A 71 -0.15 -3.17 -1.49
C VAL A 71 -0.55 -1.75 -1.14
N ILE A 72 -1.25 -1.56 -0.03
CA ILE A 72 -1.52 -0.21 0.49
C ILE A 72 -0.32 0.26 1.29
N CYS A 73 0.12 1.48 0.99
CA CYS A 73 1.20 2.18 1.71
C CYS A 73 0.68 3.53 2.19
N THR A 74 0.31 3.67 3.47
CA THR A 74 -0.35 4.89 3.98
C THR A 74 0.33 5.49 5.22
N ASN A 75 0.43 6.82 5.26
CA ASN A 75 0.99 7.56 6.40
C ASN A 75 -0.11 7.90 7.41
N GLN A 76 -0.16 7.22 8.56
CA GLN A 76 -1.20 7.38 9.59
C GLN A 76 -0.62 7.97 10.90
N SER A 77 0.01 9.14 10.78
CA SER A 77 0.63 9.85 11.91
C SER A 77 -0.27 10.23 13.10
N PRO A 78 -1.61 10.34 12.98
CA PRO A 78 -2.48 10.51 14.15
C PRO A 78 -2.26 9.45 15.24
N ILE A 79 -1.93 8.21 14.87
CA ILE A 79 -1.63 7.12 15.82
C ILE A 79 -0.44 7.48 16.71
N GLY A 80 0.71 7.79 16.10
CA GLY A 80 1.92 8.16 16.85
C GLY A 80 1.82 9.49 17.59
N ARG A 81 0.80 10.31 17.29
CA ARG A 81 0.44 11.53 18.04
C ARG A 81 -0.57 11.28 19.16
N GLY A 82 -1.06 10.05 19.31
CA GLY A 82 -2.03 9.66 20.34
C GLY A 82 -3.45 10.18 20.12
N TRP A 83 -3.82 10.53 18.88
CA TRP A 83 -5.17 11.02 18.57
C TRP A 83 -6.19 9.87 18.60
N TRP A 84 -5.80 8.68 18.16
CA TRP A 84 -6.57 7.44 18.19
C TRP A 84 -5.63 6.24 18.00
N ASP A 85 -6.13 5.01 18.14
CA ASP A 85 -5.33 3.78 18.24
C ASP A 85 -5.30 2.91 16.96
N HIS A 86 -4.44 1.88 16.96
CA HIS A 86 -4.33 0.94 15.85
C HIS A 86 -5.64 0.20 15.54
N GLU A 87 -6.50 -0.02 16.54
CA GLU A 87 -7.79 -0.69 16.36
C GLU A 87 -8.78 0.19 15.61
N THR A 88 -8.75 1.51 15.82
CA THR A 88 -9.57 2.46 15.07
C THR A 88 -9.19 2.46 13.58
N LEU A 89 -7.89 2.47 13.26
CA LEU A 89 -7.43 2.30 11.88
C LEU A 89 -7.84 0.96 11.29
N ALA A 90 -7.76 -0.11 12.08
CA ALA A 90 -8.13 -1.43 11.61
C ALA A 90 -9.60 -1.46 11.14
N LYS A 91 -10.51 -0.86 11.90
CA LYS A 91 -11.93 -0.74 11.51
C LYS A 91 -12.13 0.04 10.21
N ILE A 92 -11.36 1.11 10.00
CA ILE A 92 -11.39 1.90 8.75
C ILE A 92 -10.91 1.05 7.57
N HIS A 93 -9.80 0.31 7.74
CA HIS A 93 -9.28 -0.56 6.70
C HIS A 93 -10.23 -1.72 6.37
N ASP A 94 -10.86 -2.34 7.37
CA ASP A 94 -11.86 -3.39 7.13
C ASP A 94 -13.05 -2.85 6.35
N TYR A 95 -13.58 -1.68 6.75
CA TYR A 95 -14.68 -1.04 6.02
C TYR A 95 -14.32 -0.70 4.57
N ILE A 96 -13.11 -0.18 4.33
CA ILE A 96 -12.63 0.10 2.96
C ILE A 96 -12.55 -1.18 2.14
N GLN A 97 -12.00 -2.27 2.69
CA GLN A 97 -11.94 -3.57 2.00
C GLN A 97 -13.32 -4.08 1.61
N ASP A 98 -14.29 -4.01 2.54
CA ASP A 98 -15.67 -4.40 2.26
C ASP A 98 -16.26 -3.57 1.11
N LYS A 99 -16.04 -2.25 1.10
CA LYS A 99 -16.52 -1.37 0.03
C LYS A 99 -15.87 -1.61 -1.32
N LEU A 100 -14.60 -1.98 -1.35
CA LEU A 100 -13.92 -2.36 -2.60
C LEU A 100 -14.55 -3.63 -3.19
N LEU A 101 -14.79 -4.64 -2.36
CA LEU A 101 -15.40 -5.91 -2.78
C LEU A 101 -16.87 -5.78 -3.16
N GLU A 102 -17.60 -4.80 -2.60
CA GLU A 102 -18.94 -4.45 -3.06
C GLU A 102 -18.95 -3.92 -4.51
N GLU A 103 -17.87 -3.25 -4.96
CA GLU A 103 -17.76 -2.72 -6.32
C GLU A 103 -17.25 -3.74 -7.35
N ASP A 104 -16.32 -4.62 -6.97
CA ASP A 104 -15.72 -5.64 -7.84
C ASP A 104 -15.22 -6.84 -7.01
N GLU A 105 -15.64 -8.06 -7.38
CA GLU A 105 -15.35 -9.27 -6.60
C GLU A 105 -13.86 -9.64 -6.51
N ASP A 106 -13.04 -9.12 -7.43
CA ASP A 106 -11.60 -9.32 -7.43
C ASP A 106 -10.84 -8.23 -6.66
N ALA A 107 -11.50 -7.20 -6.12
CA ALA A 107 -10.87 -6.00 -5.54
C ALA A 107 -10.24 -6.21 -4.14
N TYR A 108 -9.50 -7.29 -3.96
CA TYR A 108 -8.76 -7.57 -2.73
C TYR A 108 -7.51 -6.70 -2.59
N LEU A 109 -7.23 -6.30 -1.35
CA LEU A 109 -5.94 -5.74 -0.96
C LEU A 109 -5.08 -6.90 -0.44
N ASP A 110 -3.94 -7.18 -1.08
CA ASP A 110 -3.08 -8.30 -0.68
C ASP A 110 -2.33 -8.00 0.62
N LEU A 111 -2.01 -6.72 0.84
CA LEU A 111 -1.28 -6.26 2.01
C LEU A 111 -1.61 -4.80 2.30
N ILE A 112 -1.78 -4.46 3.58
CA ILE A 112 -1.96 -3.09 4.04
C ILE A 112 -0.85 -2.74 5.03
N LEU A 113 0.02 -1.82 4.63
CA LEU A 113 1.09 -1.26 5.43
C LEU A 113 0.80 0.19 5.76
N TYR A 114 1.14 0.57 6.99
CA TYR A 114 1.02 1.94 7.44
C TYR A 114 2.18 2.38 8.32
N SER A 115 2.50 3.67 8.23
CA SER A 115 3.45 4.33 9.11
C SER A 115 2.69 5.14 10.16
N PRO A 116 2.70 4.75 11.44
CA PRO A 116 2.05 5.52 12.51
C PRO A 116 2.90 6.74 12.92
N TYR A 117 4.08 6.92 12.34
CA TYR A 117 5.09 7.84 12.84
C TYR A 117 4.84 9.27 12.39
N ALA A 118 5.06 10.19 13.33
CA ALA A 118 5.02 11.61 13.05
C ALA A 118 6.20 12.05 12.15
N PRO A 119 6.04 13.11 11.34
CA PRO A 119 7.07 13.56 10.40
C PRO A 119 8.45 13.83 11.04
N TRP A 120 8.47 14.42 12.24
CA TRP A 120 9.70 14.79 12.95
C TRP A 120 10.52 13.60 13.47
N LEU A 121 9.99 12.37 13.41
CA LEU A 121 10.72 11.18 13.84
C LEU A 121 11.64 10.62 12.74
N GLY A 122 11.52 11.08 11.48
CA GLY A 122 12.38 10.64 10.39
C GLY A 122 12.36 9.13 10.14
N ALA A 123 11.25 8.45 10.42
CA ALA A 123 11.16 7.00 10.31
C ALA A 123 11.21 6.54 8.84
N HIS A 124 12.07 5.54 8.56
CA HIS A 124 12.23 4.94 7.22
C HIS A 124 10.92 4.39 6.63
N ALA A 125 10.01 3.91 7.48
CA ALA A 125 8.70 3.43 7.02
C ALA A 125 7.74 4.54 6.57
N ARG A 126 7.99 5.82 6.87
CA ARG A 126 7.09 6.93 6.48
C ARG A 126 7.38 7.34 5.04
N LYS A 127 6.34 7.40 4.18
CA LYS A 127 6.48 7.88 2.79
C LYS A 127 7.09 9.28 2.73
N GLY A 128 7.83 9.54 1.66
CA GLY A 128 9.05 10.35 1.62
C GLY A 128 10.29 9.45 1.64
N ASN A 129 10.22 8.32 2.35
CA ASN A 129 11.18 7.22 2.31
C ASN A 129 10.53 5.94 1.74
N PRO A 130 11.32 4.96 1.26
CA PRO A 130 10.79 3.77 0.59
C PRO A 130 10.41 2.61 1.52
N GLY A 131 10.59 2.73 2.85
CA GLY A 131 10.56 1.57 3.76
C GLY A 131 9.24 0.76 3.81
N MET A 132 8.09 1.35 3.46
CA MET A 132 6.85 0.58 3.29
C MET A 132 6.84 -0.23 1.98
N LEU A 133 7.40 0.32 0.91
CA LEU A 133 7.47 -0.37 -0.38
C LEU A 133 8.48 -1.53 -0.30
N GLU A 134 9.63 -1.31 0.34
CA GLU A 134 10.63 -2.36 0.64
C GLU A 134 10.02 -3.53 1.43
N ALA A 135 9.23 -3.22 2.47
CA ALA A 135 8.53 -4.23 3.25
C ALA A 135 7.46 -4.94 2.40
N GLY A 136 6.74 -4.19 1.57
CA GLY A 136 5.71 -4.72 0.68
C GLY A 136 6.28 -5.74 -0.31
N ARG A 137 7.38 -5.40 -1.01
CA ARG A 137 8.05 -6.34 -1.92
C ARG A 137 8.42 -7.63 -1.21
N GLN A 138 9.15 -7.53 -0.10
CA GLN A 138 9.67 -8.70 0.61
C GLN A 138 8.54 -9.62 1.08
N LEU A 139 7.49 -9.06 1.67
CA LEU A 139 6.37 -9.83 2.20
C LEU A 139 5.56 -10.52 1.08
N ILE A 140 5.31 -9.83 -0.05
CA ILE A 140 4.62 -10.43 -1.19
C ILE A 140 5.48 -11.55 -1.82
N GLU A 141 6.77 -11.29 -2.08
CA GLU A 141 7.67 -12.29 -2.68
C GLU A 141 7.81 -13.54 -1.81
N ALA A 142 8.01 -13.34 -0.50
CA ALA A 142 8.13 -14.45 0.45
C ALA A 142 6.84 -15.28 0.47
N ALA A 143 5.67 -14.65 0.52
CA ALA A 143 4.40 -15.36 0.52
C ALA A 143 4.14 -16.12 -0.79
N GLU A 144 4.46 -15.53 -1.94
CA GLU A 144 4.35 -16.20 -3.26
C GLU A 144 5.33 -17.37 -3.41
N SER A 145 6.49 -17.27 -2.76
CA SER A 145 7.52 -18.33 -2.74
C SER A 145 7.29 -19.38 -1.63
N GLY A 146 6.27 -19.21 -0.78
CA GLY A 146 6.03 -20.08 0.38
C GLY A 146 7.12 -20.00 1.46
N LEU A 147 7.85 -18.88 1.51
CA LEU A 147 8.89 -18.60 2.50
C LEU A 147 8.33 -17.78 3.66
N LEU A 148 9.00 -17.88 4.81
CA LEU A 148 8.73 -17.03 5.97
C LEU A 148 9.88 -16.06 6.15
N LEU A 149 9.55 -14.79 6.40
CA LEU A 149 10.52 -13.79 6.80
C LEU A 149 10.63 -13.74 8.32
N ASP A 150 11.82 -13.43 8.79
CA ASP A 150 12.15 -13.19 10.18
C ASP A 150 13.08 -11.98 10.28
N ASP A 151 13.50 -11.65 11.51
CA ASP A 151 14.35 -10.48 11.73
C ASP A 151 15.74 -10.58 11.09
N GLU A 152 16.23 -11.80 10.80
CA GLU A 152 17.53 -12.03 10.17
C GLU A 152 17.48 -11.92 8.65
N SER A 153 16.36 -12.35 8.05
CA SER A 153 16.14 -12.35 6.60
C SER A 153 15.49 -11.07 6.08
N PHE A 154 14.80 -10.30 6.94
CA PHE A 154 14.22 -9.01 6.56
C PHE A 154 15.30 -7.94 6.36
N MET A 155 15.30 -7.33 5.19
CA MET A 155 16.24 -6.29 4.79
C MET A 155 15.59 -4.91 4.86
N ASP A 156 16.29 -3.93 5.42
CA ASP A 156 15.91 -2.51 5.38
C ASP A 156 17.03 -1.63 4.83
N ALA A 157 16.65 -0.48 4.26
CA ALA A 157 17.57 0.56 3.81
C ALA A 157 18.73 0.01 2.96
N ASP A 158 19.98 0.17 3.40
CA ASP A 158 21.17 -0.24 2.64
C ASP A 158 21.21 -1.74 2.31
N ALA A 159 20.66 -2.59 3.19
CA ALA A 159 20.57 -4.02 2.93
C ALA A 159 19.58 -4.30 1.80
N TYR A 160 18.43 -3.61 1.80
CA TYR A 160 17.46 -3.70 0.71
C TYR A 160 18.03 -3.15 -0.60
N ALA A 161 18.70 -2.00 -0.56
CA ALA A 161 19.30 -1.37 -1.73
C ALA A 161 20.38 -2.23 -2.41
N SER A 162 20.91 -3.22 -1.70
CA SER A 162 21.90 -4.19 -2.21
C SER A 162 21.27 -5.53 -2.63
N SER A 163 19.94 -5.65 -2.61
CA SER A 163 19.21 -6.87 -2.98
C SER A 163 18.99 -6.97 -4.49
N ASP A 164 18.57 -8.15 -4.94
CA ASP A 164 18.28 -8.46 -6.35
C ASP A 164 16.78 -8.36 -6.70
N PHE A 165 15.96 -7.67 -5.88
CA PHE A 165 14.54 -7.50 -6.18
C PHE A 165 14.32 -6.66 -7.45
N ASP A 166 13.47 -7.16 -8.36
CA ASP A 166 13.08 -6.44 -9.56
C ASP A 166 11.82 -5.60 -9.33
N GLU A 167 12.03 -4.29 -9.22
CA GLU A 167 10.96 -3.30 -9.07
C GLU A 167 10.48 -2.68 -10.38
N THR A 168 11.11 -3.00 -11.51
CA THR A 168 10.94 -2.24 -12.77
C THR A 168 9.52 -2.26 -13.32
N SER A 169 8.76 -3.30 -13.01
CA SER A 169 7.39 -3.50 -13.47
C SER A 169 6.33 -3.16 -12.42
N SER A 170 6.76 -2.66 -11.26
CA SER A 170 5.90 -2.19 -10.17
C SER A 170 5.69 -0.68 -10.24
N VAL A 171 4.59 -0.21 -9.64
CA VAL A 171 4.19 1.20 -9.65
C VAL A 171 3.82 1.68 -8.26
N MET A 172 4.03 2.97 -7.99
CA MET A 172 3.47 3.66 -6.82
C MET A 172 2.48 4.72 -7.29
N VAL A 173 1.24 4.65 -6.81
CA VAL A 173 0.17 5.60 -7.12
C VAL A 173 -0.14 6.43 -5.88
N GLY A 174 -0.11 7.75 -6.03
CA GLY A 174 -0.30 8.69 -4.92
C GLY A 174 -0.85 10.04 -5.36
N ASP A 175 -1.50 10.78 -4.46
CA ASP A 175 -1.99 12.14 -4.74
C ASP A 175 -0.97 13.23 -4.33
N ARG A 176 0.02 12.88 -3.50
CA ARG A 176 0.95 13.83 -2.88
C ARG A 176 2.39 13.63 -3.32
N SER A 177 3.22 14.66 -3.12
CA SER A 177 4.66 14.59 -3.44
C SER A 177 5.38 13.49 -2.67
N VAL A 178 5.00 13.23 -1.42
CA VAL A 178 5.62 12.20 -0.57
C VAL A 178 5.48 10.79 -1.14
N ASP A 179 4.47 10.54 -1.97
CA ASP A 179 4.30 9.27 -2.67
C ASP A 179 5.30 9.15 -3.81
N MET A 180 5.50 10.23 -4.55
CA MET A 180 6.45 10.30 -5.66
C MET A 180 7.89 10.27 -5.15
N GLU A 181 8.17 10.91 -4.01
CA GLU A 181 9.46 10.84 -3.30
C GLU A 181 9.75 9.39 -2.86
N ALA A 182 8.76 8.69 -2.30
CA ALA A 182 8.92 7.27 -1.93
C ALA A 182 9.11 6.38 -3.17
N ALA A 183 8.39 6.67 -4.27
CA ALA A 183 8.52 5.95 -5.53
C ALA A 183 9.93 6.08 -6.13
N ASP A 184 10.44 7.31 -6.20
CA ASP A 184 11.78 7.64 -6.71
C ASP A 184 12.86 7.00 -5.84
N ALA A 185 12.76 7.14 -4.51
CA ALA A 185 13.71 6.53 -3.58
C ALA A 185 13.73 4.99 -3.64
N PHE A 186 12.59 4.38 -3.97
CA PHE A 186 12.46 2.93 -4.11
C PHE A 186 12.87 2.41 -5.50
N GLY A 187 12.86 3.28 -6.52
CA GLY A 187 13.16 2.90 -7.90
C GLY A 187 11.97 2.31 -8.67
N VAL A 188 10.73 2.63 -8.27
CA VAL A 188 9.51 2.27 -9.02
C VAL A 188 8.95 3.44 -9.82
N ARG A 189 8.13 3.14 -10.81
CA ARG A 189 7.41 4.17 -11.56
C ARG A 189 6.35 4.84 -10.67
N GLY A 190 6.57 6.11 -10.32
CA GLY A 190 5.59 6.95 -9.64
C GLY A 190 4.51 7.48 -10.59
N ILE A 191 3.25 7.37 -10.20
CA ILE A 191 2.10 7.91 -10.92
C ILE A 191 1.31 8.82 -9.98
N GLN A 192 1.41 10.12 -10.20
CA GLN A 192 0.66 11.10 -9.43
C GLN A 192 -0.76 11.25 -10.00
N VAL A 193 -1.76 11.18 -9.13
CA VAL A 193 -3.18 11.35 -9.47
C VAL A 193 -3.75 12.60 -8.80
N ASP A 194 -4.87 13.10 -9.33
CA ASP A 194 -5.68 14.08 -8.62
C ASP A 194 -6.52 13.36 -7.56
N GLY A 195 -6.48 13.87 -6.32
CA GLY A 195 -7.18 13.32 -5.16
C GLY A 195 -8.71 13.22 -5.31
N ALA A 196 -9.29 13.92 -6.30
CA ALA A 196 -10.71 13.83 -6.64
C ALA A 196 -11.07 12.60 -7.49
N PHE A 197 -10.09 11.96 -8.13
CA PHE A 197 -10.32 10.82 -9.04
C PHE A 197 -9.55 9.55 -8.64
N GLY A 198 -8.42 9.69 -7.95
CA GLY A 198 -7.66 8.58 -7.40
C GLY A 198 -7.20 7.55 -8.43
N VAL A 199 -7.08 6.30 -7.98
CA VAL A 199 -6.50 5.19 -8.77
C VAL A 199 -7.27 4.92 -10.08
N ALA A 200 -8.58 5.16 -10.10
CA ALA A 200 -9.41 4.93 -11.27
C ALA A 200 -8.96 5.77 -12.48
N SER A 201 -8.39 6.96 -12.24
CA SER A 201 -7.84 7.82 -13.29
C SER A 201 -6.49 7.35 -13.86
N ALA A 202 -5.81 6.43 -13.18
CA ALA A 202 -4.47 5.98 -13.52
C ALA A 202 -4.42 4.61 -14.21
N ILE A 203 -5.53 3.88 -14.31
CA ILE A 203 -5.54 2.49 -14.78
C ILE A 203 -4.85 2.30 -16.13
N ASP A 204 -5.20 3.13 -17.11
CA ASP A 204 -4.61 3.10 -18.44
C ASP A 204 -3.09 3.32 -18.38
N SER A 205 -2.65 4.30 -17.59
CA SER A 205 -1.23 4.58 -17.37
C SER A 205 -0.50 3.44 -16.67
N ILE A 206 -1.15 2.73 -15.74
CA ILE A 206 -0.57 1.59 -15.04
C ILE A 206 -0.40 0.42 -15.99
N LEU A 207 -1.43 0.08 -16.78
CA LEU A 207 -1.43 -1.12 -17.61
C LEU A 207 -0.61 -1.00 -18.90
N MET A 208 -0.39 0.22 -19.41
CA MET A 208 0.37 0.45 -20.65
C MET A 208 1.89 0.64 -20.47
N GLY A 209 2.37 0.85 -19.25
CA GLY A 209 3.80 1.09 -18.96
C GLY A 209 4.41 -0.08 -18.23
#